data_AF-A0A972SVM8-F1
#
_entry.id   AF-A0A972SVM8-F1
#
_cell.length_a   1.000
_cell.length_b   1.000
_cell.length_c   1.000
_cell.angle_alpha   90.00
_cell.angle_beta   90.00
_cell.angle_gamma   90.00
#
_symmetry.space_group_name_H-M   'P 1'
#
loop_
_entity.id
_entity.type
_entity.pdbx_description
1 polymer ?
#
loop_
_entity_poly.entity_id
_entity_poly.type
_entity_poly.pdbx_seq_one_letter_code
_entity_poly.pdbx_strand_id
1 'polypeptide(L)'
;MNRLIAPQSKLRVSEWAKEDVYEPRFSYLQLHHYHRSLDFLAQHKESLKEQLFFQGRDLFNQTVDPVFFDTTTFTFAVPLLAASGMGTPTNSTSEKERVLENSLFFCA
;
A
#
# COMPACT_ATOMS: atom_id res chain seq x y z
N MET A 1 0.04 6.11 -11.49
CA MET A 1 -0.44 6.68 -12.77
C MET A 1 -1.73 6.02 -13.27
N ASN A 2 -1.77 4.70 -13.48
CA ASN A 2 -2.99 3.95 -13.86
C ASN A 2 -4.26 4.43 -13.13
N ARG A 3 -4.25 4.44 -11.79
CA ARG A 3 -5.45 4.74 -11.00
C ARG A 3 -6.01 6.15 -11.15
N LEU A 4 -5.18 7.11 -11.60
CA LEU A 4 -5.59 8.50 -11.78
C LEU A 4 -6.13 8.76 -13.19
N ILE A 5 -5.59 8.05 -14.19
CA ILE A 5 -5.87 8.31 -15.61
C ILE A 5 -6.86 7.29 -16.19
N ALA A 6 -6.75 6.02 -15.79
CA ALA A 6 -7.56 4.91 -16.28
C ALA A 6 -7.85 3.93 -15.11
N PRO A 7 -8.79 4.27 -14.21
CA PRO A 7 -9.06 3.46 -13.03
C PRO A 7 -9.61 2.08 -13.42
N GLN A 8 -8.90 1.04 -13.02
CA GLN A 8 -9.25 -0.33 -13.32
C GLN A 8 -9.05 -1.24 -12.10
N SER A 9 -9.50 -2.50 -12.21
CA SER A 9 -9.31 -3.49 -11.16
C SER A 9 -7.82 -3.75 -10.92
N LYS A 10 -7.46 -4.20 -9.70
CA LYS A 10 -6.06 -4.56 -9.37
C LYS A 10 -5.49 -5.61 -10.32
N LEU A 11 -6.33 -6.50 -10.82
CA LEU A 11 -5.96 -7.57 -11.75
C LEU A 11 -5.59 -7.03 -13.13
N ARG A 12 -6.15 -5.88 -13.52
CA ARG A 12 -5.94 -5.29 -14.85
C ARG A 12 -4.62 -4.53 -14.99
N VAL A 13 -3.85 -4.41 -13.90
CA VAL A 13 -2.55 -3.73 -13.91
C VAL A 13 -1.57 -4.37 -14.90
N SER A 14 -1.61 -5.69 -15.09
CA SER A 14 -0.73 -6.37 -16.06
C SER A 14 -1.10 -6.10 -17.52
N GLU A 15 -2.39 -5.90 -17.81
CA GLU A 15 -2.88 -5.50 -19.14
C GLU A 15 -2.44 -4.07 -19.43
N TRP A 16 -2.73 -3.15 -18.50
CA TRP A 16 -2.30 -1.75 -18.57
C TRP A 16 -0.80 -1.61 -18.78
N ALA A 17 0.02 -2.36 -18.04
CA ALA A 17 1.47 -2.30 -18.17
C ALA A 17 2.00 -2.81 -19.52
N LYS A 18 1.21 -3.61 -20.25
CA LYS A 18 1.56 -4.17 -21.55
C LYS A 18 1.06 -3.31 -22.71
N GLU A 19 -0.15 -2.77 -22.58
CA GLU A 19 -0.87 -2.12 -23.68
C GLU A 19 -0.76 -0.59 -23.63
N ASP A 20 -0.74 -0.01 -22.43
CA ASP A 20 -0.81 1.44 -22.22
C ASP A 20 0.54 2.05 -21.81
N VAL A 21 1.49 1.23 -21.36
CA VAL A 21 2.82 1.68 -20.94
C VAL A 21 3.86 1.24 -21.96
N TYR A 22 4.49 2.21 -22.63
CA TYR A 22 5.61 1.93 -23.51
C TYR A 22 6.90 1.70 -22.69
N GLU A 23 7.12 0.47 -22.26
CA GLU A 23 8.37 0.03 -21.60
C GLU A 23 8.73 -1.40 -22.07
N PRO A 24 9.74 -1.56 -22.96
CA PRO A 24 10.13 -2.86 -23.50
C PRO A 24 10.48 -3.91 -22.43
N ARG A 25 11.01 -3.46 -21.28
CA ARG A 25 11.37 -4.34 -20.15
C ARG A 25 10.13 -4.93 -19.44
N PHE A 26 8.93 -4.42 -19.67
CA PHE A 26 7.73 -4.96 -19.04
C PHE A 26 7.07 -6.08 -19.84
N SER A 27 7.55 -6.34 -21.07
CA SER A 27 6.99 -7.36 -21.98
C SER A 27 6.92 -8.77 -21.38
N TYR A 28 7.85 -9.13 -20.49
CA TYR A 28 7.89 -10.44 -19.83
C TYR A 28 7.17 -10.48 -18.47
N LEU A 29 6.68 -9.35 -17.97
CA LEU A 29 6.05 -9.29 -16.65
C LEU A 29 4.66 -9.91 -16.70
N GLN A 30 4.37 -10.76 -15.72
CA GLN A 30 3.07 -11.40 -15.53
C GLN A 30 2.44 -10.89 -14.24
N LEU A 31 1.11 -11.06 -14.12
CA LEU A 31 0.33 -10.58 -12.97
C LEU A 31 0.95 -10.95 -11.60
N HIS A 32 1.46 -12.17 -11.47
CA HIS A 32 2.04 -12.65 -10.22
C HIS A 32 3.35 -11.93 -9.84
N HIS A 33 4.11 -11.38 -10.80
CA HIS A 33 5.31 -10.60 -10.51
C HIS A 33 4.94 -9.31 -9.77
N TYR A 34 3.84 -8.66 -10.18
CA TYR A 34 3.33 -7.47 -9.50
C TYR A 34 2.90 -7.79 -8.07
N HIS A 35 2.17 -8.89 -7.85
CA HIS A 35 1.77 -9.28 -6.50
C HIS A 35 2.97 -9.61 -5.60
N ARG A 36 3.96 -10.36 -6.09
CA ARG A 36 5.18 -10.66 -5.32
C ARG A 36 6.03 -9.43 -5.02
N SER A 37 6.02 -8.43 -5.91
CA SER A 37 6.73 -7.16 -5.67
C SER A 37 6.16 -6.38 -4.48
N LEU A 38 4.90 -6.60 -4.12
CA LEU A 38 4.30 -5.96 -2.95
C LEU A 38 4.95 -6.40 -1.65
N ASP A 39 5.42 -7.65 -1.55
CA ASP A 39 6.13 -8.13 -0.36
C ASP A 39 7.48 -7.41 -0.22
N PHE A 40 8.19 -7.22 -1.33
CA PHE A 40 9.43 -6.44 -1.35
C PHE A 40 9.19 -4.99 -0.92
N LEU A 41 8.14 -4.34 -1.45
CA LEU A 41 7.77 -2.97 -1.06
C LEU A 41 7.36 -2.89 0.42
N ALA A 42 6.63 -3.88 0.92
CA ALA A 42 6.22 -3.94 2.32
C ALA A 42 7.42 -4.02 3.27
N GLN A 43 8.49 -4.73 2.90
CA GLN A 43 9.73 -4.82 3.68
C GLN A 43 10.48 -3.48 3.74
N HIS A 44 10.42 -2.66 2.69
CA HIS A 44 11.19 -1.41 2.59
C HIS A 44 10.36 -0.15 2.92
N LYS A 45 9.11 -0.31 3.36
CA LYS A 45 8.16 0.80 3.54
C LYS A 45 8.69 1.91 4.47
N GLU A 46 9.36 1.57 5.56
CA GLU A 46 9.81 2.55 6.56
C GLU A 46 11.02 3.35 6.05
N SER A 47 11.97 2.68 5.38
CA SER A 47 13.10 3.36 4.75
C SER A 47 12.64 4.31 3.63
N LEU A 48 11.66 3.90 2.83
CA LEU A 48 11.09 4.76 1.79
C LEU A 48 10.40 5.98 2.37
N LYS A 49 9.63 5.82 3.46
CA LYS A 49 9.00 6.95 4.16
C LYS A 49 10.03 7.95 4.66
N GLU A 50 11.10 7.48 5.29
CA GLU A 50 12.16 8.33 5.81
C GLU A 50 12.85 9.10 4.67
N GLN A 51 13.20 8.41 3.58
CA GLN A 51 13.81 9.05 2.41
C GLN A 51 12.89 10.12 1.79
N LEU A 52 11.60 9.81 1.61
CA LEU A 52 10.62 10.75 1.08
C LEU A 52 10.43 11.97 2.01
N PHE A 53 10.41 11.74 3.32
CA PHE A 53 10.29 12.81 4.31
C PHE A 53 11.45 13.81 4.20
N PHE A 54 12.68 13.33 4.02
CA PHE A 54 13.83 14.22 3.91
C PHE A 54 14.00 14.84 2.52
N GLN A 55 13.47 14.23 1.46
CA GLN A 55 13.57 14.76 0.09
C GLN A 55 12.91 16.15 -0.08
N GLY A 56 11.85 16.45 0.67
CA GLY A 56 11.13 17.73 0.59
C GLY A 56 11.54 18.78 1.62
N ARG A 57 12.55 18.50 2.46
CA ARG A 57 12.95 19.37 3.58
C ARG A 57 14.20 20.16 3.22
N ASP A 58 14.02 21.24 2.44
CA ASP A 58 15.06 22.25 2.27
C ASP A 58 15.00 23.25 3.45
N LEU A 59 16.12 23.42 4.14
CA LEU A 59 16.26 24.36 5.26
C LEU A 59 16.08 25.82 4.81
N PHE A 60 16.14 26.10 3.52
CA PHE A 60 16.06 27.43 2.93
C PHE A 60 14.72 27.76 2.26
N ASN A 61 13.69 26.90 2.40
CA ASN A 61 12.32 27.26 2.06
C ASN A 61 11.77 28.24 3.11
N GLN A 62 12.00 29.55 2.89
CA GLN A 62 11.56 30.65 3.78
C GLN A 62 10.05 30.97 3.68
N THR A 63 9.29 30.20 2.91
CA THR A 63 7.84 30.31 2.82
C THR A 63 7.17 29.36 3.81
N VAL A 64 6.23 29.88 4.60
CA VAL A 64 5.40 29.05 5.48
C VAL A 64 4.59 28.07 4.63
N ASP A 65 4.90 26.78 4.73
CA ASP A 65 4.15 25.72 4.06
C ASP A 65 3.03 25.20 4.99
N PRO A 66 1.75 25.29 4.59
CA PRO A 66 0.65 24.69 5.36
C PRO A 66 0.70 23.16 5.26
N VAL A 67 0.92 22.53 6.41
CA VAL A 67 0.94 21.07 6.59
C VAL A 67 -0.49 20.59 6.90
N PHE A 68 -1.08 19.81 5.99
CA PHE A 68 -2.42 19.23 6.18
C PHE A 68 -2.29 17.80 6.68
N PHE A 69 -2.66 17.55 7.93
CA PHE A 69 -2.68 16.21 8.52
C PHE A 69 -4.12 15.73 8.72
N ASP A 70 -4.44 14.55 8.17
CA ASP A 70 -5.71 13.84 8.39
C ASP A 70 -5.42 12.39 8.82
N THR A 71 -6.31 11.81 9.64
CA THR A 71 -6.17 10.42 10.11
C THR A 71 -7.28 9.58 9.49
N THR A 72 -6.93 8.77 8.49
CA THR A 72 -7.86 7.82 7.86
C THR A 72 -7.61 6.39 8.37
N THR A 73 -8.61 5.78 8.99
CA THR A 73 -8.56 4.36 9.38
C THR A 73 -9.03 3.47 8.24
N PHE A 74 -8.31 2.38 7.96
CA PHE A 74 -8.71 1.37 6.97
C PHE A 74 -9.02 0.04 7.65
N THR A 75 -10.27 -0.43 7.54
CA THR A 75 -10.73 -1.70 8.12
C THR A 75 -11.14 -2.68 7.02
N PHE A 76 -10.92 -3.98 7.23
CA PHE A 76 -11.41 -5.04 6.33
C PHE A 76 -11.95 -6.22 7.14
N ALA A 77 -13.09 -6.76 6.72
CA ALA A 77 -13.68 -7.94 7.32
C ALA A 77 -13.20 -9.19 6.58
N VAL A 78 -12.70 -10.18 7.32
CA VAL A 78 -12.41 -11.51 6.78
C VAL A 78 -13.58 -12.43 7.15
N PRO A 79 -14.29 -13.04 6.18
CA PRO A 79 -15.41 -13.94 6.49
C PRO A 79 -14.97 -15.14 7.32
N LEU A 80 -15.77 -15.47 8.35
CA LEU A 80 -15.52 -16.55 9.32
C LEU A 80 -15.31 -17.94 8.68
N LEU A 81 -15.83 -18.16 7.47
CA LEU A 81 -15.68 -19.41 6.70
C LEU A 81 -14.22 -19.70 6.28
N ALA A 82 -13.33 -18.70 6.28
CA ALA A 82 -11.91 -18.91 6.02
C ALA A 82 -11.14 -19.47 7.24
N ALA A 83 -11.75 -19.47 8.43
CA ALA A 83 -11.10 -19.93 9.67
C ALA A 83 -11.26 -21.43 9.95
N SER A 84 -12.09 -22.15 9.18
CA SER A 84 -12.42 -23.57 9.42
C SER A 84 -11.27 -24.56 9.20
N GLY A 85 -10.09 -24.10 8.74
CA GLY A 85 -8.88 -24.90 8.57
C GLY A 85 -7.76 -24.62 9.59
N MET A 86 -7.99 -23.74 10.56
CA MET A 86 -7.00 -23.39 11.58
C MET A 86 -7.65 -23.56 12.95
N GLY A 87 -7.14 -24.51 13.75
CA GLY A 87 -7.71 -24.92 15.02
C GLY A 87 -8.19 -23.74 15.87
N THR A 88 -9.43 -23.82 16.35
CA THR A 88 -10.06 -22.79 17.16
C THR A 88 -9.33 -22.64 18.50
N PRO A 89 -8.89 -21.43 18.90
CA PRO A 89 -8.57 -21.17 20.29
C PRO A 89 -9.89 -21.03 21.07
N THR A 90 -10.06 -21.89 22.07
CA THR A 90 -11.17 -21.84 23.02
C THR A 90 -11.05 -20.61 23.92
N ASN A 91 -12.04 -19.72 23.78
CA ASN A 91 -12.63 -18.79 24.74
C ASN A 91 -11.76 -17.75 25.50
N SER A 92 -12.38 -16.56 25.61
CA SER A 92 -12.08 -15.44 26.49
C SER A 92 -10.69 -14.79 26.42
N THR A 93 -10.42 -13.99 25.39
CA THR A 93 -9.82 -12.65 25.54
C THR A 93 -9.99 -11.92 24.22
N SER A 94 -10.65 -10.75 24.25
CA SER A 94 -10.71 -9.71 23.22
C SER A 94 -10.69 -10.17 21.75
N GLU A 95 -11.79 -9.88 21.04
CA GLU A 95 -11.76 -9.67 19.59
C GLU A 95 -10.59 -8.74 19.26
N LYS A 96 -9.43 -9.32 18.97
CA LYS A 96 -8.32 -8.60 18.39
C LYS A 96 -8.72 -8.37 16.95
N GLU A 97 -9.57 -7.37 16.75
CA GLU A 97 -9.53 -6.54 15.56
C GLU A 97 -8.04 -6.36 15.26
N ARG A 98 -7.55 -7.05 14.23
CA ARG A 98 -6.29 -6.68 13.62
C ARG A 98 -6.56 -5.37 12.91
N VAL A 99 -6.67 -4.30 13.70
CA VAL A 99 -6.39 -2.95 13.27
C VAL A 99 -4.95 -3.04 12.81
N LEU A 100 -4.75 -3.21 11.50
CA LEU A 100 -3.53 -2.72 10.91
C LEU A 100 -3.64 -1.23 11.10
N GLU A 101 -3.09 -0.73 12.22
CA GLU A 101 -2.78 0.68 12.34
C GLU A 101 -1.82 0.98 11.19
N ASN A 102 -2.41 1.38 10.07
CA ASN A 102 -1.68 2.08 9.06
C ASN A 102 -1.26 3.38 9.73
N SER A 103 -0.06 3.35 10.30
CA SER A 103 0.80 4.53 10.34
C SER A 103 1.13 4.88 8.89
N LEU A 104 0.11 5.29 8.13
CA LEU A 104 0.26 6.24 7.05
C LEU A 104 0.14 7.61 7.72
N PHE A 105 1.10 7.89 8.61
CA PHE A 105 1.54 9.25 8.85
C PHE A 105 2.04 9.76 7.49
N PHE A 106 1.16 10.37 6.71
CA PHE A 106 1.59 11.22 5.62
C PHE A 106 2.22 12.44 6.30
N CYS A 107 3.54 12.40 6.42
CA CYS A 107 4.32 13.50 6.95
C CYS A 107 4.70 14.37 5.76
N ALA A 108 3.83 15.34 5.46
CA ALA A 108 4.13 16.54 4.70
C ALA A 108 3.31 17.66 5.33
#